data_AF-X1JYY6-F1
#
_entry.id   AF-X1JYY6-F1
#
_cell.length_a   1.000
_cell.length_b   1.000
_cell.length_c   1.000
_cell.angle_alpha   90.00
_cell.angle_beta   90.00
_cell.angle_gamma   90.00
#
_symmetry.space_group_name_H-M   'P 1'
#
loop_
_entity.id
_entity.type
_entity.pdbx_description
1 polymer ?
#
loop_
_entity_poly.entity_id
_entity_poly.type
_entity_poly.pdbx_seq_one_letter_code
_entity_poly.pdbx_strand_id
1 'polypeptide(L)'
;IYEDRVRELVNPVVLELLEKVGVDYLGVSLDALLIYCSDRISEQIISDLAAINIKCAEIGYVDNSKQVTMIYEGEEKRSILPQFRESAYTKIKQEIGEETPELKLEMEKKIEKTAIEALKKRLKIIDYIKKQSV
;
A
#
# COMPACT_ATOMS: atom_id res chain seq x y z
N ILE A 1 0.61 5.36 17.36
CA ILE A 1 -0.78 5.29 16.87
C ILE A 1 -1.36 3.95 17.31
N TYR A 2 -2.57 3.93 17.88
CA TYR A 2 -3.28 2.72 18.27
C TYR A 2 -4.19 2.28 17.11
N GLU A 3 -3.99 1.06 16.58
CA GLU A 3 -4.71 0.58 15.38
C GLU A 3 -6.21 0.47 15.59
N ASP A 4 -6.62 -0.07 16.74
CA ASP A 4 -8.01 -0.24 17.17
C ASP A 4 -8.78 1.08 17.12
N ARG A 5 -8.19 2.17 17.63
CA ARG A 5 -8.78 3.52 17.61
C ARG A 5 -8.94 4.07 16.21
N VAL A 6 -8.00 3.78 15.31
CA VAL A 6 -8.14 4.17 13.91
C VAL A 6 -9.26 3.37 13.24
N ARG A 7 -9.32 2.05 13.52
CA ARG A 7 -10.31 1.14 12.95
C ARG A 7 -11.74 1.54 13.32
N GLU A 8 -11.98 1.97 14.56
CA GLU A 8 -13.27 2.49 15.05
C GLU A 8 -13.78 3.71 14.27
N LEU A 9 -12.87 4.50 13.68
CA LEU A 9 -13.19 5.69 12.89
C LEU A 9 -13.56 5.36 11.43
N VAL A 10 -13.25 4.15 10.95
CA VAL A 10 -13.58 3.72 9.60
C VAL A 10 -15.09 3.46 9.48
N ASN A 11 -15.69 3.82 8.35
CA ASN A 11 -17.08 3.48 8.08
C ASN A 11 -17.25 1.94 8.08
N PRO A 12 -18.14 1.36 8.91
CA PRO A 12 -18.27 -0.11 9.02
C PRO A 12 -18.58 -0.82 7.70
N VAL A 13 -19.37 -0.22 6.82
CA VAL A 13 -19.71 -0.80 5.51
C VAL A 13 -18.49 -0.83 4.60
N VAL A 14 -17.66 0.22 4.65
CA VAL A 14 -16.40 0.30 3.90
C VAL A 14 -15.40 -0.69 4.47
N LEU A 15 -15.26 -0.76 5.80
CA LEU A 15 -14.37 -1.69 6.47
C LEU A 15 -14.71 -3.14 6.10
N GLU A 16 -15.98 -3.53 6.20
CA GLU A 16 -16.45 -4.88 5.84
C GLU A 16 -16.15 -5.21 4.37
N LEU A 17 -16.36 -4.24 3.46
CA LEU A 17 -16.02 -4.41 2.05
C LEU A 17 -14.53 -4.67 1.86
N LEU A 18 -13.68 -3.84 2.47
CA LEU A 18 -12.22 -3.92 2.35
C LEU A 18 -11.68 -5.24 2.92
N GLU A 19 -12.18 -5.67 4.08
CA GLU A 19 -11.86 -6.98 4.67
C GLU A 19 -12.24 -8.13 3.73
N LYS A 20 -13.44 -8.10 3.13
CA LYS A 20 -13.89 -9.14 2.18
C LYS A 20 -13.01 -9.26 0.95
N VAL A 21 -12.40 -8.16 0.49
CA VAL A 21 -11.53 -8.15 -0.69
C VAL A 21 -10.03 -8.26 -0.35
N GLY A 22 -9.70 -8.44 0.94
CA GLY A 22 -8.30 -8.56 1.40
C GLY A 22 -7.50 -7.27 1.21
N VAL A 23 -8.15 -6.11 1.33
CA VAL A 23 -7.52 -4.80 1.21
C VAL A 23 -7.38 -4.17 2.59
N ASP A 24 -6.16 -3.80 2.94
CA ASP A 24 -5.87 -3.07 4.18
C ASP A 24 -6.47 -1.65 4.12
N TYR A 25 -7.29 -1.29 5.11
CA TYR A 25 -7.97 0.00 5.18
C TYR A 25 -7.02 1.19 5.37
N LEU A 26 -5.82 0.97 5.89
CA LEU A 26 -4.80 2.02 6.01
C LEU A 26 -4.08 2.31 4.69
N GLY A 27 -4.12 1.37 3.76
CA GLY A 27 -3.46 1.52 2.47
C GLY A 27 -4.34 2.05 1.36
N VAL A 28 -5.60 2.37 1.67
CA VAL A 28 -6.52 3.09 0.79
C VAL A 28 -6.70 4.52 1.28
N SER A 29 -7.00 5.44 0.36
CA SER A 29 -7.32 6.82 0.73
C SER A 29 -8.66 6.85 1.47
N LEU A 30 -8.62 6.77 2.79
CA LEU A 30 -9.75 7.16 3.63
C LEU A 30 -9.89 8.68 3.60
N ASP A 31 -11.11 9.19 3.48
CA ASP A 31 -11.39 10.62 3.61
C ASP A 31 -11.27 11.03 5.08
N ALA A 32 -10.02 11.19 5.54
CA ALA A 32 -9.66 11.40 6.92
C ALA A 32 -8.60 12.51 7.06
N LEU A 33 -8.70 13.26 8.16
CA LEU A 33 -7.75 14.31 8.52
C LEU A 33 -7.01 13.92 9.79
N LEU A 34 -5.68 13.91 9.73
CA LEU A 34 -4.82 13.71 10.90
C LEU A 34 -4.48 15.07 11.52
N ILE A 35 -4.79 15.24 12.81
CA ILE A 35 -4.55 16.48 13.55
C ILE A 35 -3.50 16.22 14.63
N TYR A 36 -2.43 17.02 14.62
CA TYR A 36 -1.47 17.09 15.72
C TYR A 36 -1.79 18.31 16.58
N CYS A 37 -1.99 18.09 17.87
CA CYS A 37 -2.32 19.14 18.81
C CYS A 37 -1.71 18.84 20.18
N SER A 38 -1.69 19.82 21.09
CA SER A 38 -1.31 19.58 22.48
C SER A 38 -2.44 18.92 23.25
N ASP A 39 -2.13 18.10 24.25
CA ASP A 39 -3.09 17.41 25.12
C ASP A 39 -4.15 18.35 25.73
N ARG A 40 -3.79 19.61 25.98
CA ARG A 40 -4.71 20.61 26.55
C ARG A 40 -5.90 20.98 25.65
N ILE A 41 -5.79 20.76 24.34
CA ILE A 41 -6.81 21.17 23.35
C ILE A 41 -7.44 19.98 22.63
N SER A 42 -6.94 18.75 22.84
CA SER A 42 -7.43 17.56 22.15
C SER A 42 -8.91 17.31 22.44
N GLU A 43 -9.31 17.35 23.71
CA GLU A 43 -10.70 17.15 24.14
C GLU A 43 -11.65 18.19 23.53
N GLN A 44 -11.22 19.46 23.45
CA GLN A 44 -12.02 20.52 22.86
C GLN A 44 -12.23 20.27 21.36
N ILE A 45 -11.18 19.91 20.62
CA ILE A 45 -11.27 19.61 19.19
C ILE A 45 -12.24 18.44 18.94
N ILE A 46 -12.12 17.36 19.73
CA ILE A 46 -12.99 16.18 19.61
C ILE A 46 -14.45 16.58 19.88
N SER A 47 -14.70 17.36 20.92
CA SER A 47 -16.04 17.82 21.28
C SER A 47 -16.66 18.73 20.21
N ASP A 48 -15.89 19.68 19.69
CA ASP A 48 -16.37 20.64 18.68
C ASP A 48 -16.72 19.91 17.36
N LEU A 49 -15.93 18.92 16.95
CA LEU A 49 -16.21 18.09 15.77
C LEU A 49 -17.42 17.18 16.00
N ALA A 50 -17.54 16.59 17.20
CA ALA A 50 -18.69 15.76 17.55
C ALA A 50 -20.00 16.56 17.54
N ALA A 51 -19.97 17.83 17.95
CA ALA A 51 -21.15 18.72 17.94
C ALA A 51 -21.72 18.97 16.53
N ILE A 52 -20.89 18.83 15.48
CA ILE A 52 -21.30 18.91 14.07
C ILE A 52 -21.37 17.53 13.41
N ASN A 53 -21.45 16.46 14.21
CA ASN A 53 -21.59 15.07 13.78
C ASN A 53 -20.42 14.54 12.94
N ILE A 54 -19.21 15.04 13.19
CA ILE A 54 -17.97 14.52 12.62
C ILE A 54 -17.30 13.59 13.64
N LYS A 55 -17.04 12.34 13.24
CA LYS A 55 -16.30 11.38 14.08
C LYS A 55 -14.84 11.81 14.19
N CYS A 56 -14.38 11.96 15.43
CA CYS A 56 -12.99 12.27 15.75
C CYS A 56 -12.63 11.54 17.05
N ALA A 57 -11.40 11.03 17.14
CA ALA A 57 -10.88 10.41 18.35
C ALA A 57 -9.37 10.65 18.45
N GLU A 58 -8.85 10.63 19.68
CA GLU A 58 -7.42 10.56 19.91
C GLU A 58 -6.92 9.15 19.57
N ILE A 59 -6.03 9.06 18.59
CA ILE A 59 -5.51 7.77 18.07
C ILE A 59 -4.05 7.51 18.49
N GLY A 60 -3.46 8.36 19.33
CA GLY A 60 -2.08 8.21 19.78
C GLY A 60 -1.42 9.52 20.17
N TYR A 61 -0.11 9.45 20.41
CA TYR A 61 0.69 10.56 20.90
C TYR A 61 1.97 10.72 20.06
N VAL A 62 2.61 11.88 20.19
CA VAL A 62 3.91 12.18 19.57
C VAL A 62 5.01 12.00 20.60
N ASP A 63 6.11 11.36 20.20
CA ASP A 63 7.32 11.23 21.01
C ASP A 63 8.58 11.69 20.25
N ASN A 64 9.74 11.56 20.88
CA ASN A 64 11.02 11.98 20.32
C ASN A 64 11.68 10.93 19.40
N SER A 65 11.00 9.82 19.08
CA SER A 65 11.58 8.70 18.32
C SER A 65 11.84 9.02 16.85
N LYS A 66 11.23 10.10 16.32
CA LYS A 66 11.22 10.47 14.88
C LYS A 66 10.71 9.35 13.96
N GLN A 67 9.96 8.40 14.51
CA GLN A 67 9.40 7.27 13.78
C GLN A 67 7.89 7.23 13.96
N VAL A 68 7.19 6.73 12.95
CA VAL A 68 5.76 6.44 13.06
C VAL A 68 5.61 4.99 13.45
N THR A 69 5.06 4.75 14.65
CA THR A 69 4.82 3.40 15.17
C THR A 69 3.33 3.17 15.32
N MET A 70 2.87 2.02 14.84
CA MET A 70 1.53 1.52 15.09
C MET A 70 1.55 0.42 16.14
N ILE A 71 0.58 0.48 17.06
CA ILE A 71 0.38 -0.42 18.18
C ILE A 71 -0.88 -1.22 17.85
N TYR A 72 -0.73 -2.53 17.69
CA TYR A 72 -1.82 -3.46 17.38
C TYR A 72 -2.36 -4.12 18.67
N GLU A 73 -3.48 -4.84 18.55
CA GLU A 73 -3.99 -5.69 19.63
C GLU A 73 -2.89 -6.61 20.20
N GLY A 74 -2.80 -6.69 21.53
CA GLY A 74 -1.74 -7.42 22.22
C GLY A 74 -0.43 -6.64 22.43
N GLU A 75 -0.46 -5.31 22.24
CA GLU A 75 0.69 -4.39 22.41
C GLU A 75 1.85 -4.62 21.43
N GLU A 76 1.60 -5.31 20.31
CA GLU A 76 2.61 -5.49 19.27
C GLU A 76 2.88 -4.14 18.58
N LYS A 77 4.13 -3.67 18.66
CA LYS A 77 4.57 -2.42 18.04
C LYS A 77 5.24 -2.70 16.70
N ARG A 78 4.72 -2.13 15.62
CA ARG A 78 5.37 -2.16 14.30
C ARG A 78 5.62 -0.76 13.78
N SER A 79 6.83 -0.54 13.27
CA SER A 79 7.15 0.69 12.54
C SER A 79 6.40 0.69 11.21
N ILE A 80 5.74 1.80 10.88
CA ILE A 80 5.03 1.97 9.62
C ILE A 80 5.73 3.04 8.79
N LEU A 81 6.11 2.68 7.57
CA LEU A 81 6.65 3.60 6.58
C LEU A 81 5.56 3.85 5.52
N PRO A 82 5.23 5.11 5.21
CA PRO A 82 4.31 5.42 4.13
C PRO A 82 4.93 4.95 2.82
N GLN A 83 4.44 3.84 2.29
CA GLN A 83 4.79 3.36 0.96
C GLN A 83 4.00 4.17 -0.05
N PHE A 84 4.68 4.82 -1.01
CA PHE A 84 4.02 5.51 -2.11
C PHE A 84 3.26 4.48 -2.96
N ARG A 85 1.94 4.46 -2.80
CA ARG A 85 1.02 3.42 -3.30
C ARG A 85 0.14 3.97 -4.41
N GLU A 86 0.67 4.14 -5.62
CA GLU A 86 -0.17 4.50 -6.78
C GLU A 86 -1.05 3.33 -7.25
N SER A 87 -0.73 2.08 -6.90
CA SER A 87 -1.50 0.87 -7.26
C SER A 87 -1.24 -0.30 -6.31
N ALA A 88 -1.70 -0.17 -5.05
CA ALA A 88 -1.41 -1.10 -3.96
C ALA A 88 -2.08 -2.48 -4.04
N TYR A 89 -3.16 -2.64 -4.82
CA TYR A 89 -4.03 -3.81 -4.71
C TYR A 89 -4.37 -4.43 -6.06
N THR A 90 -3.39 -4.54 -6.95
CA THR A 90 -3.55 -5.46 -8.09
C THR A 90 -3.62 -6.88 -7.54
N LYS A 91 -4.43 -7.76 -8.16
CA LYS A 91 -4.50 -9.19 -7.77
C LYS A 91 -3.12 -9.82 -7.63
N ILE A 92 -2.17 -9.41 -8.48
CA ILE A 92 -0.78 -9.87 -8.43
C ILE A 92 -0.09 -9.45 -7.12
N LYS A 93 -0.24 -8.20 -6.67
CA LYS A 93 0.35 -7.74 -5.41
C LYS A 93 -0.31 -8.32 -4.17
N GLN A 94 -1.61 -8.64 -4.24
CA GLN A 94 -2.31 -9.33 -3.16
C GLN A 94 -1.77 -10.75 -2.95
N GLU A 95 -1.52 -11.49 -4.04
CA GLU A 95 -1.07 -12.88 -3.98
C GLU A 95 0.44 -13.03 -3.73
N ILE A 96 1.27 -12.11 -4.24
CA ILE A 96 2.73 -12.26 -4.28
C ILE A 96 3.45 -11.27 -3.34
N GLY A 97 2.72 -10.29 -2.77
CA GLY A 97 3.28 -9.23 -1.95
C GLY A 97 4.06 -8.18 -2.74
N GLU A 98 4.79 -7.31 -2.03
CA GLU A 98 5.65 -6.26 -2.62
C GLU A 98 7.15 -6.60 -2.54
N GLU A 99 7.51 -7.75 -1.98
CA GLU A 99 8.91 -8.13 -1.85
C GLU A 99 9.53 -8.42 -3.20
N THR A 100 10.81 -8.05 -3.34
CA THR A 100 11.56 -8.40 -4.53
C THR A 100 11.71 -9.92 -4.57
N PRO A 101 11.20 -10.62 -5.59
CA PRO A 101 11.29 -12.08 -5.62
C PRO A 101 12.75 -12.51 -5.65
N GLU A 102 13.08 -13.55 -4.87
CA GLU A 102 14.43 -14.12 -4.79
C GLU A 102 15.01 -14.47 -6.17
N LEU A 103 14.12 -14.84 -7.11
CA LEU A 103 14.44 -15.22 -8.47
C LEU A 103 14.60 -14.02 -9.43
N LYS A 104 14.55 -12.77 -8.97
CA LYS A 104 14.60 -11.58 -9.84
C LYS A 104 15.75 -11.65 -10.85
N LEU A 105 16.96 -11.97 -10.38
CA LEU A 105 18.15 -12.04 -11.23
C LEU A 105 18.05 -13.16 -12.28
N GLU A 106 17.44 -14.30 -11.93
CA GLU A 106 17.18 -15.37 -12.89
C GLU A 106 16.12 -14.98 -13.91
N MET A 107 15.07 -14.29 -13.47
CA MET A 107 14.00 -13.80 -14.35
C MET A 107 14.55 -12.79 -15.34
N GLU A 108 15.38 -11.84 -14.91
CA GLU A 108 16.05 -10.87 -15.77
C GLU A 108 16.90 -11.57 -16.85
N LYS A 109 17.72 -12.55 -16.45
CA LYS A 109 18.52 -13.36 -17.39
C LYS A 109 17.67 -14.14 -18.39
N LYS A 110 16.54 -14.71 -17.95
CA LYS A 110 15.61 -15.43 -18.84
C LYS A 110 14.94 -14.48 -19.83
N ILE A 111 14.54 -13.29 -19.39
CA ILE A 111 13.96 -12.25 -20.26
C ILE A 111 14.98 -11.82 -21.32
N GLU A 112 16.21 -11.51 -20.92
CA GLU A 112 17.27 -11.10 -21.84
C GLU A 112 17.56 -12.18 -22.89
N LYS A 113 17.73 -13.44 -22.46
CA LYS A 113 17.92 -14.58 -23.36
C LYS A 113 16.77 -14.69 -24.37
N THR A 114 15.54 -14.64 -23.89
CA THR A 114 14.33 -14.78 -24.74
C THR A 114 14.23 -13.63 -25.74
N ALA A 115 14.57 -12.40 -25.34
CA ALA A 115 14.60 -11.25 -26.22
C ALA A 115 15.64 -11.40 -27.35
N ILE A 116 16.85 -11.89 -27.02
CA ILE A 116 17.90 -12.16 -28.01
C ILE A 116 17.47 -13.25 -28.99
N GLU A 117 16.87 -14.34 -28.50
CA GLU A 117 16.38 -15.44 -29.36
C GLU A 117 15.25 -14.97 -30.29
N ALA A 118 14.32 -14.17 -29.78
CA ALA A 118 13.25 -13.57 -30.59
C ALA A 118 13.82 -12.65 -31.69
N LEU A 119 14.82 -11.84 -31.36
CA LEU A 119 15.51 -10.97 -32.33
C LEU A 119 16.19 -11.79 -33.44
N LYS A 120 16.91 -12.87 -33.07
CA LYS A 120 17.55 -13.78 -34.03
C LYS A 120 16.53 -14.45 -34.96
N LYS A 121 15.40 -14.92 -34.40
CA LYS A 121 14.31 -15.50 -35.19
C LYS A 121 13.74 -14.49 -36.18
N ARG A 122 13.50 -13.25 -35.73
CA ARG A 122 13.02 -12.16 -36.58
C ARG A 122 13.97 -11.88 -37.75
N LEU A 123 15.28 -11.79 -37.48
CA LEU A 123 16.29 -11.56 -38.52
C LEU A 123 16.32 -12.69 -39.56
N LYS A 124 16.25 -13.96 -39.12
CA LYS A 124 16.16 -15.11 -40.02
C LYS A 124 14.94 -15.04 -40.94
N ILE A 125 13.78 -14.63 -40.42
CA ILE A 125 12.56 -14.48 -41.20
C ILE A 125 12.72 -13.34 -42.23
N ILE A 126 13.29 -12.20 -41.83
CA ILE A 126 13.55 -11.07 -42.75
C ILE A 126 14.48 -11.50 -43.89
N ASP A 127 15.57 -12.21 -43.60
CA ASP A 127 16.49 -12.71 -44.62
C ASP A 127 15.84 -13.72 -45.56
N TYR A 128 14.99 -14.60 -45.03
CA TYR A 128 14.23 -15.55 -45.84
C TYR A 128 13.30 -14.84 -46.82
N ILE A 129 12.56 -13.82 -46.37
CA ILE A 129 11.67 -13.02 -47.20
C ILE A 129 12.48 -12.28 -48.28
N LYS A 130 13.58 -11.62 -47.92
CA LYS A 130 14.44 -10.90 -48.87
C LYS A 130 14.99 -11.80 -49.97
N LYS A 131 15.33 -13.05 -49.65
CA LYS A 131 15.82 -14.04 -50.63
C LYS A 131 14.73 -14.56 -51.58
N GLN A 132 13.45 -14.44 -51.24
CA GLN A 132 12.34 -14.79 -52.14
C GLN A 132 11.88 -13.62 -53.01
N SER A 133 12.30 -12.39 -52.70
CA SER A 133 11.98 -11.18 -53.47
C SER A 133 12.99 -10.87 -54.59
N VAL A 134 13.92 -11.80 -54.85
CA VAL A 134 14.88 -11.82 -55.97
C VAL A 134 14.54 -13.02 -56.84
#